data_AF-A0A818YJN2-F1
#
_entry.id   AF-A0A818YJN2-F1
#
_cell.length_a   1.000
_cell.length_b   1.000
_cell.length_c   1.000
_cell.angle_alpha   90.00
_cell.angle_beta   90.00
_cell.angle_gamma   90.00
#
_symmetry.space_group_name_H-M   'P 1'
#
loop_
_entity.id
_entity.type
_entity.pdbx_description
1 polymer ?
#
loop_
_entity_poly.entity_id
_entity_poly.type
_entity_poly.pdbx_seq_one_letter_code
_entity_poly.pdbx_strand_id
1 'polypeptide(L)'
;MTDNKTKLVVIASGTGGLGHHIVGGIVDSKKYIVKVFTRQDPLSLPELTTKGVNIIKVNYSDHKLLLFELQGVHTVIVCFVGIDESAMKSQLNLLNACLEAKVKRFVPSEWSGNSDANSSVQLYRELKMPVRNKVKASGIEFTVFMPGLFMNYFASPQRSSSSLSRHIVGIDVNKCEATIVGTGDELFCTTEADDIGKFVAAALDLDQWAWLVVEHHGIR
;
A
#
# COMPACT_ATOMS: atom_id res chain seq x y z
N MET A 1 24.40 18.33 -6.58
CA MET A 1 23.23 18.81 -7.34
C MET A 1 22.47 17.56 -7.76
N THR A 2 21.45 17.16 -7.00
CA THR A 2 20.57 16.04 -7.39
C THR A 2 19.70 16.51 -8.55
N ASP A 3 19.67 15.72 -9.62
CA ASP A 3 18.87 15.97 -10.84
C ASP A 3 17.42 16.22 -10.42
N ASN A 4 16.95 17.46 -10.54
CA ASN A 4 15.65 17.91 -10.02
C ASN A 4 14.51 17.52 -10.96
N LYS A 5 14.55 16.29 -11.48
CA LYS A 5 13.45 15.72 -12.26
C LYS A 5 12.38 15.22 -11.31
N THR A 6 11.16 15.69 -11.54
CA THR A 6 9.95 15.21 -10.86
C THR A 6 9.87 13.69 -10.94
N LYS A 7 9.81 13.03 -9.79
CA LYS A 7 9.78 11.56 -9.69
C LYS A 7 8.41 11.04 -10.14
N LEU A 8 8.41 10.01 -10.98
CA LEU A 8 7.21 9.26 -11.36
C LEU A 8 6.96 8.12 -10.36
N VAL A 9 5.78 8.11 -9.76
CA VAL A 9 5.36 7.13 -8.75
C VAL A 9 4.15 6.35 -9.25
N VAL A 10 4.25 5.02 -9.21
CA VAL A 10 3.17 4.10 -9.55
C VAL A 10 2.53 3.57 -8.27
N ILE A 11 1.20 3.66 -8.18
CA ILE A 11 0.42 3.01 -7.11
C ILE A 11 -0.38 1.86 -7.73
N ALA A 12 0.06 0.64 -7.46
CA ALA A 12 -0.64 -0.58 -7.86
C ALA A 12 -1.82 -0.83 -6.93
N SER A 13 -3.02 -0.98 -7.51
CA SER A 13 -4.30 -0.93 -6.80
C SER A 13 -4.58 0.40 -6.10
N GLY A 14 -4.15 1.52 -6.69
CA GLY A 14 -4.42 2.89 -6.19
C GLY A 14 -5.90 3.31 -6.20
N THR A 15 -6.78 2.49 -6.76
CA THR A 15 -8.25 2.67 -6.73
C THR A 15 -8.93 1.90 -5.60
N GLY A 16 -8.20 1.01 -4.92
CA GLY A 16 -8.70 0.28 -3.76
C GLY A 16 -8.65 1.13 -2.49
N GLY A 17 -9.21 0.61 -1.39
CA GLY A 17 -9.40 1.37 -0.15
C GLY A 17 -8.20 2.18 0.32
N LEU A 18 -7.13 1.53 0.78
CA LEU A 18 -5.91 2.25 1.20
C LEU A 18 -5.23 2.97 0.02
N GLY A 19 -5.20 2.35 -1.16
CA GLY A 19 -4.56 2.91 -2.35
C GLY A 19 -5.11 4.30 -2.71
N HIS A 20 -6.41 4.53 -2.52
CA HIS A 20 -7.06 5.82 -2.74
C HIS A 20 -6.47 6.91 -1.84
N HIS A 21 -6.31 6.62 -0.55
CA HIS A 21 -5.75 7.56 0.43
C HIS A 21 -4.27 7.87 0.14
N ILE A 22 -3.49 6.86 -0.27
CA ILE A 22 -2.09 7.05 -0.68
C ILE A 22 -1.98 7.91 -1.94
N VAL A 23 -2.84 7.67 -2.94
CA VAL A 23 -2.89 8.51 -4.14
C VAL A 23 -3.23 9.95 -3.76
N GLY A 24 -4.22 10.16 -2.89
CA GLY A 24 -4.58 11.48 -2.38
C GLY A 24 -3.40 12.22 -1.74
N GLY A 25 -2.75 11.60 -0.76
CA GLY A 25 -1.59 12.20 -0.08
C GLY A 25 -0.44 12.56 -1.02
N ILE A 26 -0.16 11.72 -2.02
CA ILE A 26 0.91 12.00 -3.00
C ILE A 26 0.50 13.13 -3.96
N VAL A 27 -0.73 13.12 -4.47
CA VAL A 27 -1.24 14.19 -5.36
C VAL A 27 -1.25 15.53 -4.66
N ASP A 28 -1.73 15.58 -3.41
CA ASP A 28 -1.84 16.82 -2.62
C ASP A 28 -0.47 17.43 -2.30
N SER A 29 0.58 16.61 -2.27
CA SER A 29 1.97 17.10 -2.10
C SER A 29 2.44 17.95 -3.29
N LYS A 30 1.88 17.76 -4.49
CA LYS A 30 2.25 18.43 -5.76
C LYS A 30 3.72 18.25 -6.18
N LYS A 31 4.44 17.27 -5.61
CA LYS A 31 5.86 17.00 -5.87
C LYS A 31 6.12 15.86 -6.86
N TYR A 32 5.10 15.07 -7.19
CA TYR A 32 5.24 13.79 -7.90
C TYR A 32 4.30 13.70 -9.08
N ILE A 33 4.74 12.97 -10.12
CA ILE A 33 3.84 12.51 -11.18
C ILE A 33 3.26 11.18 -10.71
N VAL A 34 1.93 11.05 -10.73
CA VAL A 34 1.23 9.88 -10.20
C VAL A 34 0.62 9.05 -11.32
N LYS A 35 0.98 7.78 -11.35
CA LYS A 35 0.36 6.75 -12.20
C LYS A 35 -0.31 5.70 -11.32
N VAL A 36 -1.52 5.29 -11.68
CA VAL A 36 -2.26 4.25 -10.95
C VAL A 36 -2.40 3.03 -11.84
N PHE A 37 -1.95 1.88 -11.34
CA PHE A 37 -2.21 0.59 -11.97
C PHE A 37 -3.47 -0.01 -11.37
N THR A 38 -4.42 -0.37 -12.23
CA THR A 38 -5.70 -0.98 -11.84
C THR A 38 -6.09 -2.09 -12.80
N ARG A 39 -6.97 -2.99 -12.36
CA ARG A 39 -7.64 -3.96 -13.25
C ARG A 39 -8.99 -3.43 -13.77
N GLN A 40 -9.50 -2.36 -13.15
CA GLN A 40 -10.74 -1.71 -13.54
C GLN A 40 -10.57 -0.95 -14.87
N ASP A 41 -11.69 -0.65 -15.52
CA ASP A 41 -11.68 0.24 -16.67
C ASP A 41 -11.41 1.69 -16.21
N PRO A 42 -10.44 2.42 -16.77
CA PRO A 42 -10.22 3.82 -16.43
C PRO A 42 -11.47 4.69 -16.60
N LEU A 43 -12.36 4.34 -17.53
CA LEU A 43 -13.62 5.06 -17.75
C LEU A 43 -14.58 4.96 -16.55
N SER A 44 -14.43 3.96 -15.69
CA SER A 44 -15.23 3.82 -14.46
C SER A 44 -14.65 4.61 -13.27
N LEU A 45 -13.60 5.44 -13.48
CA LEU A 45 -12.85 6.12 -12.42
C LEU A 45 -12.65 7.62 -12.71
N PRO A 46 -13.71 8.39 -13.00
CA PRO A 46 -13.59 9.80 -13.42
C PRO A 46 -12.91 10.68 -12.38
N GLU A 47 -13.03 10.35 -11.10
CA GLU A 47 -12.56 11.14 -9.95
C GLU A 47 -11.03 11.25 -9.86
N LEU A 48 -10.31 10.21 -10.32
CA LEU A 48 -8.86 10.22 -10.33
C LEU A 48 -8.33 10.96 -11.56
N THR A 49 -9.02 10.82 -12.69
CA THR A 49 -8.67 11.53 -13.93
C THR A 49 -8.79 13.05 -13.76
N THR A 50 -9.82 13.53 -13.07
CA THR A 50 -9.99 14.97 -12.77
C THR A 50 -8.90 15.52 -11.86
N LYS A 51 -8.25 14.68 -11.05
CA LYS A 51 -7.09 15.01 -10.22
C LYS A 51 -5.75 14.94 -10.96
N GLY A 52 -5.77 14.74 -12.28
CA GLY A 52 -4.55 14.66 -13.10
C GLY A 52 -3.76 13.36 -12.91
N VAL A 53 -4.37 12.32 -12.34
CA VAL A 53 -3.74 11.00 -12.16
C VAL A 53 -3.83 10.21 -13.46
N ASN A 54 -2.71 9.65 -13.91
CA ASN A 54 -2.69 8.76 -15.06
C ASN A 54 -3.12 7.35 -14.65
N ILE A 55 -4.30 6.91 -15.08
CA ILE A 55 -4.85 5.59 -14.73
C ILE A 55 -4.58 4.61 -15.87
N ILE A 56 -3.82 3.56 -15.57
CA ILE A 56 -3.48 2.51 -16.52
C ILE A 56 -4.12 1.20 -16.11
N LYS A 57 -4.92 0.63 -17.02
CA LYS A 57 -5.41 -0.73 -16.88
C LYS A 57 -4.28 -1.71 -17.15
N VAL A 58 -3.95 -2.56 -16.19
CA VAL A 58 -2.89 -3.55 -16.31
C VAL A 58 -3.40 -4.96 -16.00
N ASN A 59 -2.79 -5.93 -16.67
CA ASN A 59 -2.80 -7.32 -16.25
C ASN A 59 -1.42 -7.66 -15.67
N TYR A 60 -1.34 -8.05 -14.41
CA TYR A 60 -0.06 -8.36 -13.76
C TYR A 60 0.61 -9.64 -14.30
N SER A 61 -0.06 -10.40 -15.15
CA SER A 61 0.55 -11.51 -15.90
C SER A 61 1.12 -11.09 -17.27
N ASP A 62 0.85 -9.86 -17.72
CA ASP A 62 1.42 -9.32 -18.97
C ASP A 62 2.72 -8.56 -18.68
N HIS A 63 3.83 -9.29 -18.67
CA HIS A 63 5.15 -8.74 -18.37
C HIS A 63 5.58 -7.63 -19.35
N LYS A 64 5.21 -7.74 -20.63
CA LYS A 64 5.58 -6.73 -21.65
C LYS A 64 4.87 -5.41 -21.39
N LEU A 65 3.58 -5.46 -21.09
CA LEU A 65 2.80 -4.27 -20.70
C LEU A 65 3.38 -3.64 -19.44
N LEU A 66 3.67 -4.44 -18.40
CA LEU A 66 4.26 -3.93 -17.17
C LEU A 66 5.61 -3.23 -17.45
N LEU A 67 6.48 -3.85 -18.23
CA LEU A 67 7.80 -3.29 -18.57
C LEU A 67 7.68 -1.96 -19.33
N PHE A 68 6.74 -1.87 -20.28
CA PHE A 68 6.47 -0.64 -21.02
C PHE A 68 5.99 0.49 -20.08
N GLU A 69 5.04 0.18 -19.20
CA GLU A 69 4.45 1.17 -18.30
C GLU A 69 5.35 1.59 -17.14
N LEU A 70 6.37 0.77 -16.82
CA LEU A 70 7.35 1.03 -15.78
C LEU A 70 8.58 1.82 -16.26
N GLN A 71 8.68 2.16 -17.55
CA GLN A 71 9.80 2.96 -18.05
C GLN A 71 9.86 4.32 -17.35
N GLY A 72 11.04 4.65 -16.79
CA GLY A 72 11.28 5.92 -16.08
C GLY A 72 10.58 6.03 -14.72
N VAL A 73 9.91 4.97 -14.23
CA VAL A 73 9.28 4.97 -12.90
C VAL A 73 10.34 4.95 -11.81
N HIS A 74 10.24 5.90 -10.88
CA HIS A 74 11.14 5.97 -9.73
C HIS A 74 10.69 5.02 -8.60
N THR A 75 9.40 5.02 -8.27
CA THR A 75 8.86 4.25 -7.14
C THR A 75 7.59 3.51 -7.52
N VAL A 76 7.47 2.25 -7.08
CA VAL A 76 6.25 1.45 -7.18
C VAL A 76 5.74 1.10 -5.79
N ILE A 77 4.48 1.39 -5.52
CA ILE A 77 3.80 1.16 -4.24
C ILE A 77 2.64 0.19 -4.45
N VAL A 78 2.65 -0.95 -3.78
CA VAL A 78 1.60 -1.98 -3.95
C VAL A 78 0.57 -1.90 -2.83
N CYS A 79 -0.70 -1.66 -3.17
CA CYS A 79 -1.82 -1.52 -2.24
C CYS A 79 -2.89 -2.62 -2.43
N PHE A 80 -2.47 -3.86 -2.69
CA PHE A 80 -3.41 -4.96 -2.95
C PHE A 80 -4.20 -5.31 -1.70
N VAL A 81 -5.53 -5.35 -1.84
CA VAL A 81 -6.48 -5.70 -0.76
C VAL A 81 -6.54 -7.21 -0.53
N GLY A 82 -6.47 -8.00 -1.61
CA GLY A 82 -6.52 -9.47 -1.52
C GLY A 82 -5.25 -10.04 -0.89
N ILE A 83 -5.42 -10.99 0.01
CA ILE A 83 -4.33 -11.79 0.59
C ILE A 83 -4.59 -13.24 0.21
N ASP A 84 -4.22 -13.56 -1.03
CA ASP A 84 -4.37 -14.86 -1.67
C ASP A 84 -3.19 -15.15 -2.62
N GLU A 85 -3.13 -16.35 -3.18
CA GLU A 85 -2.06 -16.73 -4.10
C GLU A 85 -2.01 -15.86 -5.36
N SER A 86 -3.14 -15.38 -5.85
CA SER A 86 -3.22 -14.56 -7.06
C SER A 86 -2.61 -13.18 -6.82
N ALA A 87 -2.89 -12.58 -5.66
CA ALA A 87 -2.28 -11.34 -5.20
C ALA A 87 -0.77 -11.53 -4.97
N MET A 88 -0.35 -12.63 -4.34
CA MET A 88 1.06 -12.98 -4.17
C MET A 88 1.77 -13.05 -5.53
N LYS A 89 1.25 -13.84 -6.47
CA LYS A 89 1.81 -13.99 -7.84
C LYS A 89 1.86 -12.66 -8.57
N SER A 90 0.82 -11.84 -8.48
CA SER A 90 0.77 -10.51 -9.10
C SER A 90 1.85 -9.57 -8.55
N GLN A 91 2.14 -9.61 -7.25
CA GLN A 91 3.23 -8.82 -6.65
C GLN A 91 4.60 -9.28 -7.13
N LEU A 92 4.81 -10.60 -7.21
CA LEU A 92 6.08 -11.17 -7.69
C LEU A 92 6.33 -10.83 -9.16
N ASN A 93 5.30 -10.89 -10.01
CA ASN A 93 5.40 -10.48 -11.41
C ASN A 93 5.71 -9.00 -11.53
N LEU A 94 5.02 -8.15 -10.76
CA LEU A 94 5.27 -6.72 -10.74
C LEU A 94 6.70 -6.41 -10.27
N LEU A 95 7.19 -7.08 -9.22
CA LEU A 95 8.57 -6.95 -8.76
C LEU A 95 9.57 -7.31 -9.88
N ASN A 96 9.38 -8.44 -10.56
CA ASN A 96 10.27 -8.85 -11.65
C ASN A 96 10.31 -7.79 -12.77
N ALA A 97 9.15 -7.25 -13.16
CA ALA A 97 9.08 -6.17 -14.14
C ALA A 97 9.75 -4.87 -13.64
N CYS A 98 9.63 -4.55 -12.34
CA CYS A 98 10.31 -3.40 -11.73
C CYS A 98 11.84 -3.55 -11.80
N LEU A 99 12.37 -4.74 -11.52
CA LEU A 99 13.80 -5.01 -11.58
C LEU A 99 14.34 -4.85 -13.01
N GLU A 100 13.63 -5.38 -14.00
CA GLU A 100 14.02 -5.25 -15.41
C GLU A 100 13.91 -3.80 -15.92
N ALA A 101 12.87 -3.08 -15.53
CA ALA A 101 12.68 -1.66 -15.83
C ALA A 101 13.64 -0.74 -15.06
N LYS A 102 14.44 -1.28 -14.13
CA LYS A 102 15.35 -0.52 -13.25
C LYS A 102 14.63 0.51 -12.38
N VAL A 103 13.44 0.17 -11.90
CA VAL A 103 12.72 0.97 -10.90
C VAL A 103 13.61 1.13 -9.66
N LYS A 104 13.70 2.36 -9.14
CA LYS A 104 14.60 2.68 -8.04
C LYS A 104 14.10 2.11 -6.71
N ARG A 105 12.80 2.24 -6.43
CA ARG A 105 12.19 1.88 -5.15
C ARG A 105 10.92 1.03 -5.28
N PHE A 106 10.74 0.08 -4.37
CA PHE A 106 9.56 -0.79 -4.34
C PHE A 106 8.98 -0.90 -2.92
N VAL A 107 7.64 -0.88 -2.80
CA VAL A 107 6.93 -1.08 -1.53
C VAL A 107 5.97 -2.25 -1.70
N PRO A 108 6.21 -3.41 -1.06
CA PRO A 108 5.28 -4.54 -1.09
C PRO A 108 4.00 -4.21 -0.31
N SER A 109 2.90 -4.91 -0.62
CA SER A 109 1.65 -4.76 0.10
C SER A 109 1.74 -5.44 1.46
N GLU A 110 2.16 -4.71 2.50
CA GLU A 110 2.25 -5.19 3.88
C GLU A 110 1.17 -4.51 4.75
N TRP A 111 1.15 -3.17 4.83
CA TRP A 111 0.10 -2.26 5.34
C TRP A 111 -0.67 -2.69 6.62
N SER A 112 -0.04 -3.47 7.48
CA SER A 112 -0.64 -4.01 8.71
C SER A 112 0.45 -4.21 9.77
N GLY A 113 0.32 -5.22 10.63
CA GLY A 113 1.35 -5.63 11.58
C GLY A 113 2.56 -6.30 10.95
N ASN A 114 3.57 -6.53 11.78
CA ASN A 114 4.85 -7.11 11.37
C ASN A 114 4.72 -8.59 10.98
N SER A 115 5.00 -8.89 9.71
CA SER A 115 4.99 -10.26 9.17
C SER A 115 5.92 -11.23 9.92
N ASP A 116 7.08 -10.79 10.41
CA ASP A 116 8.01 -11.66 11.16
C ASP A 116 7.42 -12.04 12.52
N ALA A 117 6.86 -11.05 13.23
CA ALA A 117 6.19 -11.26 14.51
C ALA A 117 4.94 -12.14 14.38
N ASN A 118 4.32 -12.17 13.19
CA ASN A 118 3.13 -12.95 12.89
C ASN A 118 3.41 -14.19 12.04
N SER A 119 4.65 -14.68 12.00
CA SER A 119 5.06 -15.83 11.17
C SER A 119 4.37 -17.16 11.51
N SER A 120 3.75 -17.27 12.70
CA SER A 120 2.90 -18.40 13.08
C SER A 120 1.54 -18.40 12.38
N VAL A 121 1.09 -17.24 11.89
CA VAL A 121 -0.18 -17.09 11.18
C VAL A 121 0.02 -17.45 9.72
N GLN A 122 -0.74 -18.45 9.25
CA GLN A 122 -0.63 -19.02 7.90
C GLN A 122 -0.62 -17.96 6.80
N LEU A 123 -1.51 -16.98 6.88
CA LEU A 123 -1.63 -15.88 5.92
C LEU A 123 -0.33 -15.10 5.76
N TYR A 124 0.37 -14.78 6.85
CA TYR A 124 1.66 -14.08 6.76
C TYR A 124 2.73 -15.00 6.20
N ARG A 125 2.84 -16.23 6.74
CA ARG A 125 3.84 -17.22 6.36
C ARG A 125 3.80 -17.58 4.88
N GLU A 126 2.60 -17.80 4.34
CA GLU A 126 2.41 -18.39 3.02
C GLU A 126 2.17 -17.35 1.92
N LEU A 127 1.71 -16.14 2.25
CA LEU A 127 1.28 -15.16 1.24
C LEU A 127 2.03 -13.82 1.29
N LYS A 128 2.45 -13.35 2.47
CA LYS A 128 3.17 -12.07 2.65
C LYS A 128 4.68 -12.27 2.68
N MET A 129 5.17 -13.17 3.53
CA MET A 129 6.60 -13.45 3.71
C MET A 129 7.32 -13.86 2.42
N PRO A 130 6.73 -14.68 1.51
CA PRO A 130 7.41 -15.02 0.25
C PRO A 130 7.69 -13.81 -0.64
N VAL A 131 6.74 -12.87 -0.73
CA VAL A 131 6.92 -11.61 -1.47
C VAL A 131 8.00 -10.78 -0.80
N ARG A 132 7.90 -10.57 0.52
CA ARG A 132 8.87 -9.77 1.29
C ARG A 132 10.29 -10.32 1.20
N ASN A 133 10.45 -11.63 1.29
CA ASN A 133 11.75 -12.31 1.14
C ASN A 133 12.32 -12.12 -0.27
N LYS A 134 11.48 -12.21 -1.31
CA LYS A 134 11.92 -11.98 -2.68
C LYS A 134 12.33 -10.52 -2.92
N VAL A 135 11.58 -9.55 -2.39
CA VAL A 135 11.94 -8.12 -2.43
C VAL A 135 13.29 -7.92 -1.74
N LYS A 136 13.48 -8.43 -0.52
CA LYS A 136 14.74 -8.32 0.24
C LYS A 136 15.92 -8.92 -0.51
N ALA A 137 15.73 -10.07 -1.15
CA ALA A 137 16.77 -10.75 -1.93
C ALA A 137 17.07 -10.11 -3.29
N SER A 138 16.21 -9.20 -3.78
CA SER A 138 16.33 -8.65 -5.13
C SER A 138 17.35 -7.52 -5.28
N GLY A 139 17.77 -6.90 -4.17
CA GLY A 139 18.68 -5.75 -4.17
C GLY A 139 18.05 -4.42 -4.56
N ILE A 140 16.74 -4.38 -4.89
CA ILE A 140 16.01 -3.12 -5.06
C ILE A 140 15.92 -2.37 -3.73
N GLU A 141 15.98 -1.04 -3.75
CA GLU A 141 15.71 -0.25 -2.56
C GLU A 141 14.22 -0.42 -2.20
N PHE A 142 13.91 -0.78 -0.96
CA PHE A 142 12.54 -1.05 -0.56
C PHE A 142 12.28 -0.59 0.87
N THR A 143 11.01 -0.38 1.18
CA THR A 143 10.54 -0.16 2.56
C THR A 143 9.23 -0.90 2.79
N VAL A 144 8.88 -1.08 4.05
CA VAL A 144 7.66 -1.77 4.49
C VAL A 144 6.94 -0.86 5.49
N PHE A 145 5.76 -0.39 5.12
CA PHE A 145 4.93 0.41 6.02
C PHE A 145 4.02 -0.49 6.86
N MET A 146 4.06 -0.29 8.18
CA MET A 146 3.28 -1.07 9.16
C MET A 146 2.46 -0.15 10.07
N PRO A 147 1.41 0.47 9.52
CA PRO A 147 0.60 1.47 10.25
C PRO A 147 -0.33 0.86 11.30
N GLY A 148 -0.26 -0.46 11.55
CA GLY A 148 -1.21 -1.17 12.41
C GLY A 148 -2.59 -1.29 11.75
N LEU A 149 -3.64 -1.27 12.58
CA LEU A 149 -5.03 -1.33 12.11
C LEU A 149 -5.49 0.05 11.64
N PHE A 150 -6.34 0.10 10.62
CA PHE A 150 -6.87 1.39 10.18
C PHE A 150 -7.91 1.87 11.19
N MET A 151 -7.67 3.03 11.79
CA MET A 151 -8.56 3.64 12.79
C MET A 151 -9.98 3.79 12.21
N ASN A 152 -10.07 3.98 10.90
CA ASN A 152 -11.30 4.03 10.11
C ASN A 152 -12.27 2.88 10.35
N TYR A 153 -11.78 1.69 10.71
CA TYR A 153 -12.63 0.50 10.94
C TYR A 153 -13.42 0.58 12.25
N PHE A 154 -13.05 1.45 13.19
CA PHE A 154 -13.77 1.67 14.44
C PHE A 154 -14.97 2.63 14.29
N ALA A 155 -15.21 3.19 13.10
CA ALA A 155 -16.33 4.10 12.84
C ALA A 155 -17.69 3.40 12.63
N SER A 156 -17.79 2.09 12.91
CA SER A 156 -19.02 1.31 12.77
C SER A 156 -20.16 1.90 13.62
N PRO A 157 -21.41 1.99 13.11
CA PRO A 157 -21.90 1.45 11.83
C PRO A 157 -21.70 2.39 10.62
N GLN A 158 -21.25 3.63 10.85
CA GLN A 158 -20.95 4.56 9.78
C GLN A 158 -19.70 4.12 8.99
N ARG A 159 -19.47 4.75 7.84
CA ARG A 159 -18.17 4.69 7.16
C ARG A 159 -17.45 5.99 7.44
N SER A 160 -16.21 5.91 7.86
CA SER A 160 -15.30 7.06 7.91
C SER A 160 -14.73 7.41 6.52
N SER A 161 -14.72 6.46 5.58
CA SER A 161 -14.27 6.67 4.20
C SER A 161 -15.13 5.90 3.20
N SER A 162 -15.40 6.49 2.04
CA SER A 162 -16.14 5.85 0.94
C SER A 162 -15.33 4.77 0.21
N SER A 163 -13.99 4.84 0.26
CA SER A 163 -13.08 3.91 -0.43
C SER A 163 -12.77 2.66 0.41
N LEU A 164 -12.81 2.76 1.73
CA LEU A 164 -12.53 1.64 2.64
C LEU A 164 -13.77 0.75 2.85
N SER A 165 -13.55 -0.56 2.87
CA SER A 165 -14.56 -1.52 3.29
C SER A 165 -14.90 -1.37 4.77
N ARG A 166 -16.16 -1.65 5.13
CA ARG A 166 -16.56 -1.77 6.53
C ARG A 166 -15.99 -3.08 7.08
N HIS A 167 -15.35 -2.99 8.23
CA HIS A 167 -14.93 -4.14 9.01
C HIS A 167 -15.40 -3.96 10.45
N ILE A 168 -15.81 -5.06 11.09
CA ILE A 168 -16.09 -5.09 12.53
C ILE A 168 -14.81 -5.61 13.18
N VAL A 169 -14.17 -4.76 13.98
CA VAL A 169 -12.92 -5.08 14.68
C VAL A 169 -13.18 -5.02 16.18
N GLY A 170 -13.55 -6.17 16.75
CA GLY A 170 -13.88 -6.31 18.17
C GLY A 170 -15.22 -5.67 18.57
N ILE A 171 -15.57 -4.49 18.08
CA ILE A 171 -16.76 -3.73 18.49
C ILE A 171 -17.83 -3.75 17.39
N ASP A 172 -19.00 -4.31 17.68
CA ASP A 172 -20.18 -4.27 16.82
C ASP A 172 -21.29 -3.40 17.46
N VAL A 173 -21.30 -2.13 17.07
CA VAL A 173 -22.28 -1.14 17.56
C VAL A 173 -23.71 -1.50 17.17
N ASN A 174 -23.95 -2.20 16.05
CA ASN A 174 -25.31 -2.59 15.65
C ASN A 174 -25.89 -3.65 16.59
N LYS A 175 -25.03 -4.52 17.12
CA LYS A 175 -25.42 -5.58 18.06
C LYS A 175 -25.25 -5.18 19.52
N CYS A 176 -24.65 -4.02 19.79
CA CYS A 176 -24.21 -3.63 21.13
C CYS A 176 -23.27 -4.67 21.77
N GLU A 177 -22.37 -5.25 20.97
CA GLU A 177 -21.45 -6.31 21.39
C GLU A 177 -19.99 -5.85 21.28
N ALA A 178 -19.15 -6.30 22.20
CA ALA A 178 -17.71 -6.16 22.14
C ALA A 178 -17.04 -7.50 22.41
N THR A 179 -16.20 -7.95 21.48
CA THR A 179 -15.36 -9.14 21.58
C THR A 179 -13.93 -8.70 21.88
N ILE A 180 -13.45 -9.06 23.07
CA ILE A 180 -12.07 -8.83 23.49
C ILE A 180 -11.28 -10.12 23.20
N VAL A 181 -10.23 -10.01 22.40
CA VAL A 181 -9.32 -11.12 22.11
C VAL A 181 -8.16 -11.05 23.08
N GLY A 182 -7.83 -12.16 23.74
CA GLY A 182 -6.77 -12.19 24.75
C GLY A 182 -7.27 -11.63 26.08
N THR A 183 -6.42 -10.85 26.76
CA THR A 183 -6.77 -10.23 28.04
C THR A 183 -7.45 -8.88 27.88
N GLY A 184 -7.18 -8.18 26.77
CA GLY A 184 -7.64 -6.82 26.50
C GLY A 184 -6.66 -5.74 26.93
N ASP A 185 -5.58 -6.12 27.61
CA ASP A 185 -4.50 -5.21 28.03
C ASP A 185 -3.40 -5.10 26.96
N GLU A 186 -3.41 -5.97 25.95
CA GLU A 186 -2.43 -5.96 24.88
C GLU A 186 -2.55 -4.69 24.03
N LEU A 187 -1.41 -4.01 23.84
CA LEU A 187 -1.35 -2.81 23.02
C LEU A 187 -1.38 -3.16 21.53
N PHE A 188 -2.13 -2.37 20.76
CA PHE A 188 -2.07 -2.38 19.31
C PHE A 188 -2.02 -0.94 18.78
N CYS A 189 -1.48 -0.78 17.57
CA CYS A 189 -1.40 0.52 16.91
C CYS A 189 -2.57 0.69 15.95
N THR A 190 -3.10 1.91 15.89
CA THR A 190 -4.08 2.33 14.88
C THR A 190 -3.62 3.60 14.21
N THR A 191 -3.84 3.71 12.90
CA THR A 191 -3.55 4.92 12.13
C THR A 191 -4.72 5.22 11.19
N GLU A 192 -5.08 6.49 11.03
CA GLU A 192 -6.07 6.89 10.03
C GLU A 192 -5.49 6.75 8.61
N ALA A 193 -6.30 6.26 7.66
CA ALA A 193 -5.85 6.00 6.29
C ALA A 193 -5.35 7.26 5.56
N ASP A 194 -5.94 8.42 5.83
CA ASP A 194 -5.46 9.70 5.30
C ASP A 194 -4.06 10.05 5.82
N ASP A 195 -3.77 9.77 7.09
CA ASP A 195 -2.46 10.01 7.67
C ASP A 195 -1.43 9.02 7.13
N ILE A 196 -1.81 7.77 6.85
CA ILE A 196 -0.97 6.82 6.11
C ILE A 196 -0.60 7.41 4.74
N GLY A 197 -1.57 7.99 4.02
CA GLY A 197 -1.33 8.62 2.73
C GLY A 197 -0.35 9.79 2.79
N LYS A 198 -0.53 10.71 3.76
CA LYS A 198 0.38 11.84 4.01
C LYS A 198 1.79 11.36 4.40
N PHE A 199 1.87 10.35 5.26
CA PHE A 199 3.13 9.77 5.71
C PHE A 199 3.90 9.15 4.55
N VAL A 200 3.22 8.36 3.70
CA VAL A 200 3.84 7.76 2.50
C VAL A 200 4.33 8.85 1.55
N ALA A 201 3.55 9.91 1.34
CA ALA A 201 3.97 11.04 0.50
C ALA A 201 5.24 11.72 1.05
N ALA A 202 5.31 11.95 2.37
CA ALA A 202 6.51 12.49 3.01
C ALA A 202 7.70 11.52 2.92
N ALA A 203 7.49 10.21 3.06
CA ALA A 203 8.54 9.21 2.98
C ALA A 203 9.20 9.14 1.59
N LEU A 204 8.53 9.57 0.52
CA LEU A 204 9.12 9.65 -0.83
C LEU A 204 10.24 10.72 -0.94
N ASP A 205 10.22 11.73 -0.05
CA ASP A 205 11.22 12.79 0.01
C ASP A 205 12.53 12.32 0.65
N LEU A 206 12.54 11.19 1.36
CA LEU A 206 13.74 10.65 2.00
C LEU A 206 14.80 10.27 0.96
N ASP A 207 16.06 10.64 1.21
CA ASP A 207 17.20 10.34 0.34
C ASP A 207 17.48 8.84 0.26
N GLN A 208 17.25 8.12 1.36
CA GLN A 208 17.37 6.68 1.46
C GLN A 208 16.18 6.12 2.22
N TRP A 209 15.65 5.01 1.75
CA TRP A 209 14.79 4.17 2.56
C TRP A 209 15.63 3.21 3.38
N ALA A 210 15.68 3.45 4.69
CA ALA A 210 16.10 2.41 5.60
C ALA A 210 15.04 1.30 5.65
N TRP A 211 15.45 0.10 6.08
CA TRP A 211 14.54 -0.93 6.57
C TRP A 211 13.90 -0.44 7.87
N LEU A 212 13.07 0.59 7.76
CA LEU A 212 12.32 1.15 8.86
C LEU A 212 11.01 0.40 8.92
N VAL A 213 10.88 -0.39 9.98
CA VAL A 213 9.60 -0.63 10.62
C VAL A 213 9.09 0.75 11.04
N VAL A 214 8.31 1.42 10.19
CA VAL A 214 7.64 2.65 10.61
C VAL A 214 6.43 2.23 11.43
N GLU A 215 6.68 1.93 12.69
CA GLU A 215 5.64 1.87 13.72
C GLU A 215 5.37 3.30 14.17
N HIS A 216 4.17 3.81 13.88
CA HIS A 216 3.70 5.05 14.46
C HIS A 216 3.49 4.83 15.97
N HIS A 217 4.52 5.10 16.76
CA HIS A 217 4.36 5.24 18.20
C HIS A 217 3.71 6.60 18.40
N GLY A 218 2.38 6.61 18.61
CA GLY A 218 1.66 7.83 18.95
C GLY A 218 2.40 8.57 20.06
N ILE A 219 2.78 9.81 19.78
CA ILE A 219 3.40 10.71 20.76
C ILE A 219 2.37 10.84 21.89
N ARG A 220 2.72 10.34 23.07
CA ARG A 220 2.03 10.67 24.32
C ARG A 220 2.45 12.06 24.78
#